data_AF-A0A1G4TPC1-F1
#
_entry.id   AF-A0A1G4TPC1-F1
#
_cell.length_a   1.000
_cell.length_b   1.000
_cell.length_c   1.000
_cell.angle_alpha   90.00
_cell.angle_beta   90.00
_cell.angle_gamma   90.00
#
_symmetry.space_group_name_H-M   'P 1'
#
loop_
_entity.id
_entity.type
_entity.pdbx_description
1 polymer ?
#
loop_
_entity_poly.entity_id
_entity_poly.type
_entity_poly.pdbx_seq_one_letter_code
_entity_poly.pdbx_strand_id
1 'polypeptide(L)' 'MTCTFTEPTLEDLLADPVVHLVMKADGLSRALVREWMETIRQARAKGPRPSERRA' A
#
# COMPACT_ATOMS: atom_id res chain seq x y z
N MET A 1 3.79 27.11 -14.63
CA MET A 1 3.33 26.82 -13.27
C MET A 1 3.70 25.38 -12.97
N THR A 2 4.68 25.14 -12.09
CA THR A 2 5.08 23.77 -11.71
C THR A 2 4.03 23.22 -10.75
N CYS A 3 3.21 22.29 -11.22
CA CYS A 3 2.24 21.60 -10.39
C CYS A 3 3.00 20.61 -9.51
N THR A 4 3.14 20.90 -8.22
CA THR A 4 3.68 19.94 -7.25
C THR A 4 2.59 18.93 -6.94
N PHE A 5 2.58 17.83 -7.69
CA PHE A 5 1.73 16.68 -7.36
C PHE A 5 2.36 15.96 -6.17
N THR A 6 1.69 16.02 -5.02
CA THR A 6 2.04 15.20 -3.86
C THR A 6 1.34 13.86 -4.02
N GLU A 7 2.11 12.78 -3.96
CA GLU A 7 1.54 11.44 -3.97
C GLU A 7 0.63 11.25 -2.74
N PRO A 8 -0.64 10.86 -2.93
CA PRO A 8 -1.58 10.68 -1.83
C PRO A 8 -1.14 9.52 -0.94
N THR A 9 -1.37 9.65 0.36
CA THR A 9 -1.08 8.56 1.29
C THR A 9 -2.12 7.45 1.16
N LEU A 10 -1.82 6.27 1.70
CA LEU A 10 -2.80 5.19 1.80
C LEU A 10 -4.06 5.63 2.55
N GLU A 11 -3.92 6.48 3.57
CA GLU A 11 -5.05 7.01 4.35
C GLU A 11 -5.95 7.89 3.50
N ASP A 12 -5.36 8.76 2.67
CA ASP A 12 -6.10 9.62 1.77
C ASP A 12 -6.90 8.80 0.76
N LEU A 13 -6.29 7.75 0.20
CA LEU A 13 -6.96 6.84 -0.75
C LEU A 13 -8.08 6.05 -0.06
N LEU A 14 -7.89 5.56 1.16
CA LEU A 14 -8.93 4.82 1.89
C LEU A 14 -10.07 5.70 2.40
N ALA A 15 -9.87 7.01 2.46
CA ALA A 15 -10.91 7.99 2.76
C ALA A 15 -11.69 8.42 1.51
N ASP A 16 -11.17 8.17 0.30
CA ASP A 16 -11.81 8.55 -0.95
C ASP A 16 -13.12 7.75 -1.19
N PRO A 17 -14.26 8.44 -1.42
CA PRO A 17 -15.55 7.80 -1.67
C PRO A 17 -15.58 6.90 -2.92
N VAL A 18 -14.83 7.24 -3.97
CA VAL A 18 -14.74 6.46 -5.21
C VAL A 18 -13.98 5.18 -4.95
N VAL A 19 -12.85 5.27 -4.24
CA VAL A 19 -12.09 4.08 -3.82
C VAL A 19 -12.96 3.18 -2.96
N HIS A 20 -13.72 3.75 -2.02
CA HIS A 20 -14.63 2.97 -1.17
C HIS A 20 -15.74 2.28 -1.97
N LEU A 21 -16.26 2.91 -3.04
CA LEU A 21 -17.25 2.31 -3.93
C LEU A 21 -16.68 1.10 -4.67
N VAL A 22 -15.48 1.24 -5.25
CA VAL A 22 -14.79 0.15 -5.96
C VAL A 22 -14.48 -1.00 -5.01
N MET A 23 -13.90 -0.70 -3.84
CA MET A 23 -13.61 -1.71 -2.82
C MET A 23 -14.86 -2.49 -2.42
N LYS A 24 -16.00 -1.82 -2.24
CA LYS A 24 -17.26 -2.47 -1.89
C LYS A 24 -17.76 -3.39 -3.02
N ALA A 25 -17.63 -2.97 -4.28
CA ALA A 25 -17.99 -3.80 -5.42
C ALA A 25 -17.14 -5.09 -5.48
N ASP A 26 -15.88 -4.99 -5.08
CA ASP A 26 -14.93 -6.10 -5.05
C ASP A 26 -14.96 -6.90 -3.72
N GLY A 27 -15.87 -6.58 -2.80
CA GLY A 27 -15.99 -7.26 -1.50
C GLY A 27 -14.81 -7.01 -0.54
N LEU A 28 -14.06 -5.94 -0.76
CA LEU A 28 -12.90 -5.57 0.05
C LEU A 28 -13.29 -4.68 1.23
N SER A 29 -12.57 -4.85 2.34
CA SER A 29 -12.69 -3.99 3.53
C SER A 29 -11.43 -3.13 3.72
N ARG A 30 -11.59 -1.96 4.33
CA ARG A 30 -10.46 -1.07 4.66
C ARG A 30 -9.45 -1.72 5.60
N ALA A 31 -9.91 -2.54 6.53
CA ALA A 31 -9.05 -3.26 7.46
C ALA A 31 -8.16 -4.27 6.73
N LEU A 32 -8.74 -5.04 5.80
CA LEU A 32 -8.02 -6.04 5.01
C LEU A 32 -6.93 -5.40 4.15
N VAL A 33 -7.24 -4.28 3.48
CA VAL A 33 -6.25 -3.56 2.66
C VAL A 33 -5.08 -3.04 3.52
N ARG A 34 -5.35 -2.54 4.73
CA ARG A 34 -4.29 -2.11 5.66
C ARG A 34 -3.38 -3.26 6.06
N GLU A 35 -3.97 -4.40 6.41
CA GLU A 35 -3.23 -5.60 6.81
C GLU A 35 -2.31 -6.10 5.70
N TRP A 36 -2.81 -6.15 4.46
CA TRP A 36 -1.99 -6.50 3.31
C TRP A 36 -0.86 -5.52 3.08
N MET A 37 -1.13 -4.21 3.12
CA MET A 37 -0.11 -3.18 2.95
C MET A 37 0.97 -3.24 4.04
N GLU A 38 0.60 -3.56 5.28
CA GLU A 38 1.55 -3.78 6.37
C GLU A 38 2.38 -5.05 6.14
N THR A 39 1.72 -6.15 5.77
CA THR A 39 2.40 -7.43 5.47
C THR A 39 3.43 -7.26 4.34
N ILE A 40 3.08 -6.54 3.27
CA ILE A 40 3.97 -6.23 2.16
C ILE A 40 5.16 -5.38 2.62
N ARG A 41 4.91 -4.36 3.46
CA ARG A 41 5.99 -3.53 4.04
C ARG A 41 6.96 -4.36 4.87
N GLN A 42 6.44 -5.26 5.72
CA GLN A 42 7.26 -6.16 6.53
C GLN A 42 8.04 -7.17 5.68
N ALA A 43 7.43 -7.72 4.63
CA ALA A 43 8.10 -8.62 3.70
C ALA A 43 9.25 -7.92 2.96
N ARG A 44 9.04 -6.67 2.53
CA ARG A 44 10.08 -5.84 1.89
C ARG A 44 11.22 -5.50 2.85
N ALA A 45 10.90 -5.21 4.12
CA ALA A 45 11.91 -4.95 5.14
C ALA A 45 12.78 -6.19 5.47
N LYS A 46 12.27 -7.40 5.22
CA LYS A 46 12.96 -8.68 5.45
C LYS A 46 13.70 -9.23 4.22
N GLY A 47 13.87 -8.45 3.15
CA GLY A 47 14.62 -8.87 1.96
C GLY A 47 16.05 -9.34 2.28
N PRO A 48 16.63 -10.24 1.45
CA PRO A 48 17.87 -10.95 1.77
C PRO A 48 19.02 -9.97 2.04
N ARG A 49 19.75 -10.21 3.13
CA ARG A 49 20.96 -9.43 3.44
C ARG A 49 21.95 -9.62 2.28
N PRO A 50 22.68 -8.57 1.83
CA PRO A 50 23.66 -8.68 0.75
C PRO A 50 24.76 -9.74 0.95
N SER A 51 24.91 -10.27 2.17
CA SER A 51 25.90 -11.28 2.54
C SER A 51 25.63 -12.70 1.98
N GLU A 52 24.43 -13.00 1.49
CA GLU A 52 24.11 -14.34 0.94
C GLU A 52 24.31 -14.46 -0.59
N ARG A 53 24.78 -13.41 -1.27
CA ARG A 53 25.02 -13.42 -2.73
C ARG A 53 26.43 -13.91 -3.16
N ARG A 54 27.22 -14.49 -2.26
CA ARG A 54 28.49 -15.15 -2.60
C ARG A 54 28.51 -16.58 -2.07
N ALA A 55 28.04 -17.50 -2.89
CA ALA A 55 28.52 -18.88 -2.95
C ALA A 55 29.07 -19.10 -4.36
#